data_AF-A0AAQ3UCR9-F1
#
_entry.id   AF-A0AAQ3UCR9-F1
#
_cell.length_a   1.000
_cell.length_b   1.000
_cell.length_c   1.000
_cell.angle_alpha   90.00
_cell.angle_beta   90.00
_cell.angle_gamma   90.00
#
_symmetry.space_group_name_H-M   'P 1'
#
loop_
_entity.id
_entity.type
_entity.pdbx_description
1 polymer ?
#
loop_
_entity_poly.entity_id
_entity_poly.type
_entity_poly.pdbx_seq_one_letter_code
_entity_poly.pdbx_strand_id
1 'polypeptide(L)'
;MADWTEVPIEERHLGGMVDLLKEVLLHLGVRPKKLRYRAMGREDWDPVRVYLEIGEEPRARVDLHFWTVRCAEAAPSVYQAIQKVTMTALKQISRDYRAHLENSPYRFLP
;
A
#
# COMPACT_ATOMS: atom_id res chain seq x y z
N MET A 1 11.71 27.56 -7.09
CA MET A 1 10.87 26.37 -7.24
C MET A 1 10.17 26.18 -5.90
N ALA A 2 8.85 25.97 -5.89
CA ALA A 2 8.16 25.76 -4.62
C ALA A 2 8.57 24.41 -4.00
N ASP A 3 8.66 24.36 -2.68
CA ASP A 3 8.99 23.12 -1.96
C ASP A 3 7.77 22.19 -1.89
N TRP A 4 8.04 20.89 -1.77
CA TRP A 4 6.99 19.90 -1.52
C TRP A 4 6.46 20.06 -0.10
N THR A 5 5.18 20.35 0.02
CA THR A 5 4.49 20.50 1.31
C THR A 5 3.56 19.32 1.56
N GLU A 6 3.42 18.94 2.82
CA GLU A 6 2.52 17.87 3.22
C GLU A 6 1.07 18.37 3.11
N VAL A 7 0.26 17.64 2.34
CA VAL A 7 -1.16 17.93 2.17
C VAL A 7 -1.93 17.07 3.18
N PRO A 8 -2.88 17.65 3.94
CA PRO A 8 -3.64 16.88 4.91
C PRO A 8 -4.46 15.78 4.23
N ILE A 9 -4.33 14.55 4.75
CA ILE A 9 -5.20 13.44 4.39
C ILE A 9 -6.37 13.42 5.38
N GLU A 10 -7.54 13.78 4.89
CA GLU A 10 -8.79 13.70 5.63
C GLU A 10 -9.44 12.32 5.49
N GLU A 11 -10.31 11.98 6.44
CA GLU A 11 -11.06 10.73 6.45
C GLU A 11 -11.89 10.53 5.17
N ARG A 12 -12.46 11.61 4.60
CA ARG A 12 -13.16 11.56 3.30
C ARG A 12 -12.28 11.11 2.14
N HIS A 13 -10.95 11.23 2.24
CA HIS A 13 -10.01 10.76 1.23
C HIS A 13 -9.70 9.26 1.38
N LEU A 14 -9.96 8.71 2.57
CA LEU A 14 -9.83 7.29 2.87
C LEU A 14 -11.15 6.60 2.50
N GLY A 15 -11.30 6.28 1.22
CA GLY A 15 -12.46 5.55 0.70
C GLY A 15 -12.31 4.02 0.81
N GLY A 16 -13.32 3.29 0.31
CA GLY A 16 -13.40 1.82 0.43
C GLY A 16 -12.21 1.04 -0.15
N MET A 17 -11.37 1.64 -1.00
CA MET A 17 -10.11 1.01 -1.44
C MET A 17 -9.13 0.78 -0.28
N VAL A 18 -9.07 1.71 0.68
CA VAL A 18 -8.21 1.57 1.86
C VAL A 18 -8.72 0.44 2.76
N ASP A 19 -10.03 0.31 2.89
CA ASP A 19 -10.63 -0.78 3.66
C ASP A 19 -10.44 -2.12 2.98
N LEU A 20 -10.58 -2.20 1.66
CA LEU A 20 -10.22 -3.38 0.88
C LEU A 20 -8.76 -3.79 1.10
N LEU A 21 -7.83 -2.83 1.13
CA LEU A 21 -6.43 -3.13 1.44
C LEU A 21 -6.27 -3.72 2.85
N LYS A 22 -6.93 -3.15 3.86
CA LYS A 22 -6.91 -3.70 5.23
C LYS A 22 -7.49 -5.11 5.28
N GLU A 23 -8.62 -5.35 4.62
CA GLU A 23 -9.27 -6.66 4.56
C GLU A 23 -8.38 -7.71 3.87
N VAL A 24 -7.73 -7.35 2.76
CA VAL A 24 -6.77 -8.24 2.07
C VAL A 24 -5.59 -8.56 2.98
N LEU A 25 -5.02 -7.56 3.67
CA LEU A 25 -3.93 -7.78 4.61
C LEU A 25 -4.38 -8.72 5.75
N LEU A 26 -5.57 -8.51 6.32
CA LEU A 26 -6.14 -9.39 7.34
C LEU A 26 -6.36 -10.82 6.83
N HIS A 27 -6.89 -10.97 5.61
CA HIS A 27 -7.12 -12.28 4.99
C HIS A 27 -5.82 -13.05 4.78
N LEU A 28 -4.74 -12.34 4.44
CA LEU A 28 -3.39 -12.91 4.33
C LEU A 28 -2.74 -13.21 5.69
N GLY A 29 -3.46 -12.98 6.80
CA GLY A 29 -2.93 -13.14 8.16
C GLY A 29 -1.92 -12.07 8.57
N VAL A 30 -1.79 -11.01 7.77
CA VAL A 30 -0.85 -9.91 7.98
C VAL A 30 -1.50 -8.83 8.83
N ARG A 31 -0.86 -8.51 9.96
CA ARG A 31 -1.21 -7.36 10.78
C ARG A 31 -0.11 -6.30 10.63
N PRO A 32 -0.26 -5.32 9.71
CA PRO A 32 0.78 -4.33 9.49
C PRO A 32 0.97 -3.50 10.76
N LYS A 33 2.22 -3.40 11.24
CA LYS A 33 2.57 -2.47 12.33
C LYS A 33 2.46 -1.01 11.88
N LYS A 34 2.63 -0.79 10.58
CA LYS A 34 2.60 0.52 9.97
C LYS A 34 1.82 0.44 8.67
N LEU A 35 0.71 1.16 8.59
CA LEU A 35 -0.01 1.48 7.36
C LEU A 35 -0.13 2.99 7.31
N ARG A 36 0.73 3.65 6.52
CA ARG A 36 0.79 5.11 6.47
C ARG A 36 0.64 5.61 5.05
N TYR A 37 -0.32 6.51 4.87
CA TYR A 37 -0.41 7.36 3.68
C TYR A 37 0.22 8.72 3.98
N ARG A 38 0.91 9.30 3.00
CA ARG A 38 1.45 10.65 3.06
C ARG A 38 1.22 11.34 1.73
N ALA A 39 0.53 12.48 1.73
CA ALA A 39 0.29 13.26 0.53
C ALA A 39 1.27 14.44 0.49
N MET A 40 1.90 14.65 -0.65
CA MET A 40 2.81 15.77 -0.92
C MET A 40 2.28 16.54 -2.11
N GLY A 41 2.08 17.83 -1.93
CA GLY A 41 1.65 18.77 -2.95
C GLY A 41 2.71 19.85 -3.18
N ARG A 42 2.55 20.60 -4.25
CA ARG A 42 3.35 21.77 -4.58
C ARG A 42 2.43 22.81 -5.18
N GLU A 43 2.57 24.07 -4.75
CA GLU A 43 1.70 25.16 -5.22
C GLU A 43 1.88 25.42 -6.73
N ASP A 44 3.09 25.22 -7.25
CA ASP A 44 3.45 25.40 -8.65
C ASP A 44 3.31 24.13 -9.50
N TRP A 45 2.70 23.06 -8.95
CA TRP A 45 2.66 21.75 -9.60
C TRP A 45 1.41 20.94 -9.23
N ASP A 46 0.54 20.74 -10.22
CA ASP A 46 -0.55 19.77 -10.22
C ASP A 46 -0.11 18.61 -11.12
N PRO A 47 0.23 17.39 -10.62
CA PRO A 47 -0.49 16.60 -9.61
C PRO A 47 0.08 16.47 -8.18
N VAL A 48 -0.80 16.13 -7.24
CA VAL A 48 -0.47 15.66 -5.87
C VAL A 48 0.15 14.27 -5.92
N ARG A 49 1.20 14.04 -5.14
CA ARG A 49 1.84 12.73 -4.96
C ARG A 49 1.44 12.12 -3.63
N VAL A 50 0.96 10.88 -3.63
CA VAL A 50 0.66 10.14 -2.40
C VAL A 50 1.60 8.95 -2.29
N TYR A 51 2.21 8.82 -1.12
CA TYR A 51 3.07 7.73 -0.71
C TYR A 51 2.30 6.80 0.21
N LEU A 52 2.41 5.49 -0.02
CA LEU A 52 1.90 4.45 0.85
C LEU A 52 3.07 3.62 1.36
N GLU A 53 3.17 3.49 2.68
CA GLU A 53 4.10 2.59 3.34
C GLU A 53 3.33 1.56 4.16
N ILE A 54 3.56 0.28 3.85
CA ILE A 54 3.08 -0.86 4.61
C ILE A 54 4.31 -1.55 5.18
N GLY A 55 4.41 -1.64 6.51
CA GLY A 55 5.50 -2.31 7.21
C GLY A 55 4.99 -3.46 8.07
N GLU A 56 5.60 -4.64 7.91
CA GLU A 56 5.30 -5.84 8.69
C GLU A 56 6.08 -5.90 10.02
N GLU A 57 5.56 -6.68 10.98
CA GLU A 57 6.36 -7.24 12.07
C GLU A 57 7.09 -8.51 11.58
N PRO A 58 8.40 -8.70 11.85
CA PRO A 58 9.15 -9.90 11.46
C PRO A 58 8.71 -11.23 12.10
N ARG A 59 7.54 -11.28 12.74
CA ARG A 59 7.07 -12.39 13.58
C ARG A 59 5.71 -12.94 13.14
N ALA A 60 5.42 -12.96 11.84
CA ALA A 60 4.32 -13.79 11.36
C ALA A 60 4.58 -15.26 11.79
N ARG A 61 3.55 -15.95 12.26
CA ARG A 61 3.57 -17.37 12.70
C ARG A 61 3.89 -18.37 11.57
N VAL A 62 4.19 -17.87 10.40
CA VAL A 62 4.46 -18.56 9.14
C VAL A 62 5.64 -17.79 8.54
N ASP A 63 6.62 -18.46 7.94
CA ASP A 63 7.82 -17.88 7.27
C ASP A 63 7.48 -16.98 6.05
N LEU A 64 6.39 -16.22 6.12
CA LEU A 64 6.07 -15.11 5.23
C LEU A 64 6.96 -13.93 5.64
N HIS A 65 8.25 -14.00 5.29
CA HIS A 65 9.15 -12.84 5.35
C HIS A 65 8.85 -11.89 4.21
N PHE A 66 7.70 -11.21 4.23
CA PHE A 66 7.38 -10.32 3.14
C PHE A 66 6.69 -9.03 3.59
N TRP A 67 6.98 -7.99 2.81
CA TRP A 67 6.20 -6.75 2.66
C TRP A 67 6.58 -5.59 3.57
N THR A 68 7.74 -4.99 3.27
CA THR A 68 7.79 -3.53 3.23
C THR A 68 7.32 -3.07 1.85
N VAL A 69 6.05 -2.69 1.72
CA VAL A 69 5.52 -2.10 0.46
C VAL A 69 5.67 -0.60 0.54
N ARG A 70 6.36 -0.03 -0.46
CA ARG A 70 6.50 1.41 -0.63
C ARG A 70 6.07 1.76 -2.05
N CYS A 71 4.94 2.45 -2.15
CA CYS A 71 4.39 2.88 -3.42
C CYS A 71 4.23 4.40 -3.41
N ALA A 72 4.34 5.02 -4.58
CA ALA A 72 4.08 6.43 -4.76
C ALA A 72 3.32 6.62 -6.07
N GLU A 73 2.21 7.36 -6.03
CA GLU A 73 1.40 7.64 -7.20
C GLU A 73 1.05 9.12 -7.26
N ALA A 74 0.93 9.65 -8.48
CA ALA A 74 0.54 11.03 -8.72
C ALA A 74 -0.88 11.10 -9.32
N ALA A 75 -1.70 12.01 -8.83
CA ALA A 75 -3.01 12.30 -9.41
C ALA A 75 -3.46 13.75 -9.17
N PRO A 76 -4.44 14.24 -9.95
CA PRO A 76 -5.04 15.58 -9.77
C PRO A 76 -5.66 15.82 -8.39
N SER A 77 -5.97 14.77 -7.62
CA SER A 77 -6.49 14.91 -6.25
C SER A 77 -5.91 13.86 -5.31
N VAL A 78 -5.87 14.21 -4.01
CA VAL A 78 -5.44 13.31 -2.92
C VAL A 78 -6.23 12.01 -2.94
N TYR A 79 -7.55 12.08 -3.12
CA TYR A 79 -8.41 10.89 -3.20
C TYR A 79 -8.02 9.96 -4.35
N GLN A 80 -7.86 10.49 -5.55
CA GLN A 80 -7.46 9.68 -6.71
C GLN A 80 -6.05 9.10 -6.54
N ALA A 81 -5.12 9.86 -5.96
CA ALA A 81 -3.77 9.40 -5.69
C ALA A 81 -3.77 8.28 -4.64
N ILE A 82 -4.61 8.38 -3.60
CA ILE A 82 -4.83 7.31 -2.60
C ILE A 82 -5.40 6.05 -3.27
N GLN A 83 -6.40 6.19 -4.15
CA GLN A 83 -6.96 5.03 -4.86
C GLN A 83 -5.91 4.34 -5.73
N LYS A 84 -5.14 5.11 -6.52
CA LYS A 84 -4.07 4.56 -7.36
C LYS A 84 -3.00 3.87 -6.54
N VAL A 85 -2.47 4.52 -5.50
CA VAL A 85 -1.37 3.96 -4.71
C VAL A 85 -1.82 2.69 -3.97
N THR A 86 -3.08 2.67 -3.53
CA THR A 86 -3.67 1.49 -2.89
C THR A 86 -3.84 0.33 -3.86
N MET A 87 -4.28 0.61 -5.10
CA MET A 87 -4.37 -0.40 -6.15
C MET A 87 -2.98 -0.95 -6.52
N THR A 88 -1.97 -0.09 -6.61
CA THR A 88 -0.58 -0.49 -6.87
C THR A 88 -0.06 -1.39 -5.75
N ALA A 89 -0.30 -1.03 -4.49
CA ALA A 89 0.07 -1.87 -3.34
C ALA A 89 -0.64 -3.23 -3.37
N LEU A 90 -1.94 -3.27 -3.64
CA LEU A 90 -2.70 -4.52 -3.76
C LEU A 90 -2.12 -5.43 -4.85
N LYS A 91 -1.83 -4.89 -6.04
CA LYS A 91 -1.19 -5.65 -7.12
C LYS A 91 0.16 -6.21 -6.72
N GLN A 92 0.97 -5.40 -6.02
CA GLN A 92 2.27 -5.83 -5.53
C GLN A 92 2.10 -6.98 -4.53
N ILE A 93 1.23 -6.81 -3.53
CA ILE A 93 0.89 -7.81 -2.51
C ILE A 93 0.43 -9.12 -3.16
N SER A 94 -0.49 -9.07 -4.12
CA SER A 94 -0.95 -10.27 -4.82
C SER A 94 0.16 -10.96 -5.60
N ARG A 95 1.05 -10.19 -6.24
CA ARG A 95 2.15 -10.73 -7.05
C ARG A 95 3.16 -11.49 -6.21
N ASP A 96 3.73 -10.85 -5.18
CA ASP A 96 4.75 -11.54 -4.38
C ASP A 96 4.11 -12.61 -3.46
N TYR A 97 2.79 -12.55 -3.18
CA TYR A 97 2.07 -13.65 -2.49
C TYR A 97 1.94 -14.86 -3.42
N ARG A 98 1.61 -14.63 -4.70
CA ARG A 98 1.61 -15.69 -5.71
C ARG A 98 3.00 -16.29 -5.89
N ALA A 99 4.04 -15.47 -5.98
CA ALA A 99 5.41 -15.94 -6.07
C ALA A 99 5.82 -16.76 -4.83
N HIS A 100 5.36 -16.36 -3.64
CA HIS A 100 5.55 -17.15 -2.43
C HIS A 100 4.87 -18.52 -2.54
N LEU A 101 3.58 -18.58 -2.94
CA LEU A 101 2.87 -19.84 -3.13
C LEU A 101 3.53 -20.75 -4.18
N GLU A 102 4.05 -20.18 -5.26
CA GLU A 102 4.75 -20.93 -6.32
C GLU A 102 6.08 -21.53 -5.86
N ASN A 103 6.77 -20.89 -4.91
CA ASN A 103 8.05 -21.34 -4.36
C ASN A 103 7.94 -22.02 -2.98
N SER A 104 6.72 -22.12 -2.44
CA SER A 104 6.47 -22.71 -1.13
C SER A 104 6.58 -24.24 -1.19
N PRO A 105 7.13 -24.90 -0.17
CA PRO A 105 7.15 -26.38 -0.08
C PRO A 105 5.74 -26.99 0.01
N TYR A 106 4.71 -26.17 0.29
CA TYR A 106 3.29 -26.55 0.26
C TYR A 106 2.66 -26.40 -1.12
N ARG A 107 3.47 -26.25 -2.19
CA ARG A 107 2.98 -26.40 -3.57
C ARG A 107 2.22 -27.72 -3.60
N PHE A 108 0.90 -27.64 -3.75
CA PHE A 108 0.09 -28.81 -4.08
C PHE A 108 0.75 -29.40 -5.33
N LEU A 109 1.44 -30.52 -5.14
CA LEU A 109 1.83 -31.40 -6.24
C LEU A 109 0.56 -31.66 -7.07
N PRO A 110 0.68 -31.76 -8.40
CA PRO A 110 -0.46 -32.07 -9.26
C PRO A 110 -1.24 -33.29 -8.77
#